data_AF-A0A2A5ITF5-F1
#
_entry.id   AF-A0A2A5ITF5-F1
#
_cell.length_a   1.000
_cell.length_b   1.000
_cell.length_c   1.000
_cell.angle_alpha   90.00
_cell.angle_beta   90.00
_cell.angle_gamma   90.00
#
_symmetry.space_group_name_H-M   'P 1'
#
loop_
_entity.id
_entity.type
_entity.pdbx_description
1 polymer ?
#
loop_
_entity_poly.entity_id
_entity_poly.type
_entity_poly.pdbx_seq_one_letter_code
_entity_poly.pdbx_strand_id
1 'polypeptide(L)'
;MSEVVEVKVLSGEGWEGLRRERLLIDGIEAMNAGPLSECPEDAILERDLYGPSDFAGILEAFLREHQGKKVRFIYEEDTDE
;
A
#
# COMPACT_ATOMS: atom_id res chain seq x y z
N MET A 1 10.51 20.58 -1.74
CA MET A 1 9.69 19.45 -2.22
C MET A 1 10.47 18.78 -3.33
N SER A 2 10.71 17.48 -3.23
CA SER A 2 11.48 16.72 -4.21
C SER A 2 10.80 16.75 -5.59
N GLU A 3 11.58 16.84 -6.66
CA GLU A 3 11.10 16.78 -8.05
C GLU A 3 10.61 15.38 -8.46
N VAL A 4 10.97 14.36 -7.68
CA VAL A 4 10.61 12.96 -7.87
C VAL A 4 9.81 12.49 -6.67
N VAL A 5 8.68 11.85 -6.94
CA VAL A 5 7.81 11.20 -5.96
C VAL A 5 8.22 9.74 -5.85
N GLU A 6 8.48 9.28 -4.63
CA GLU A 6 8.84 7.89 -4.39
C GLU A 6 7.61 7.08 -4.01
N VAL A 7 7.28 6.09 -4.86
CA VAL A 7 6.23 5.10 -4.59
C VAL A 7 6.92 3.81 -4.23
N LYS A 8 6.87 3.45 -2.95
CA LYS A 8 7.55 2.30 -2.39
C LYS A 8 6.55 1.21 -2.04
N VAL A 9 6.79 0.00 -2.51
CA VAL A 9 6.08 -1.21 -2.09
C VAL A 9 7.01 -1.99 -1.17
N LEU A 10 6.57 -2.20 0.07
CA LEU A 10 7.22 -3.08 1.03
C LEU A 10 6.43 -4.39 1.05
N SER A 11 7.10 -5.51 0.76
CA SER A 11 6.47 -6.84 0.76
C SER A 11 7.19 -7.73 1.76
N GLY A 12 6.48 -8.30 2.72
CA GLY A 12 7.06 -9.18 3.74
C GLY A 12 6.14 -10.35 4.10
N GLU A 13 6.62 -11.20 4.98
CA GLU A 13 5.82 -12.26 5.61
C GLU A 13 5.53 -11.87 7.06
N GLY A 14 4.26 -11.94 7.46
CA GLY A 14 3.88 -11.76 8.86
C GLY A 14 4.26 -12.97 9.72
N TRP A 15 4.04 -12.85 11.04
CA TRP A 15 4.27 -13.92 12.02
C TRP A 15 3.54 -15.24 11.69
N GLU A 16 2.45 -15.15 10.94
CA GLU A 16 1.64 -16.27 10.46
C GLU A 16 2.19 -16.95 9.20
N GLY A 17 3.32 -16.47 8.65
CA GLY A 17 3.93 -16.99 7.41
C GLY A 17 3.11 -16.65 6.16
N LEU A 18 2.33 -15.57 6.20
CA LEU A 18 1.53 -15.11 5.07
C LEU A 18 1.95 -13.71 4.64
N ARG A 19 1.81 -13.47 3.34
CA ARG A 19 2.28 -12.25 2.68
C ARG A 19 1.51 -11.03 3.16
N ARG A 20 2.24 -9.97 3.48
CA ARG A 20 1.73 -8.63 3.80
C ARG A 20 2.42 -7.62 2.89
N GLU A 21 1.69 -6.61 2.45
CA GLU A 21 2.22 -5.58 1.56
C GLU A 21 1.80 -4.19 2.01
N ARG A 22 2.73 -3.24 2.01
CA ARG A 22 2.49 -1.83 2.30
C ARG A 22 2.90 -0.97 1.12
N LEU A 23 2.06 -0.01 0.76
CA LEU A 23 2.34 1.01 -0.23
C LEU A 23 2.62 2.33 0.50
N LEU A 24 3.79 2.91 0.25
CA LEU A 24 4.17 4.22 0.75
C LEU A 24 4.35 5.19 -0.41
N ILE A 25 3.83 6.39 -0.27
CA ILE A 25 3.98 7.49 -1.22
C ILE A 25 4.70 8.62 -0.48
N ASP A 26 5.91 8.98 -0.94
CA ASP A 26 6.80 9.94 -0.27
C ASP A 26 7.01 9.61 1.23
N GLY A 27 7.05 8.31 1.57
CA GLY A 27 7.24 7.81 2.93
C GLY A 27 5.98 7.78 3.80
N ILE A 28 4.81 8.19 3.27
CA ILE A 28 3.52 8.11 3.96
C ILE A 28 2.80 6.84 3.50
N GLU A 29 2.35 6.00 4.44
CA GLU A 29 1.56 4.80 4.13
C GLU A 29 0.21 5.19 3.49
N ALA A 30 -0.01 4.72 2.27
CA ALA A 30 -1.22 4.95 1.49
C ALA A 30 -2.12 3.71 1.44
N MET A 31 -1.55 2.52 1.64
CA MET A 31 -2.27 1.25 1.63
C MET A 31 -1.48 0.21 2.42
N ASN A 32 -2.19 -0.65 3.15
CA ASN A 32 -1.62 -1.77 3.89
C ASN A 32 -2.55 -2.99 3.73
N ALA A 33 -2.10 -3.97 2.97
CA ALA A 33 -2.84 -5.18 2.66
C ALA A 33 -2.25 -6.38 3.42
N GLY A 34 -3.08 -6.98 4.26
CA GLY A 34 -2.77 -8.20 5.00
C GLY A 34 -3.58 -9.41 4.52
N PRO A 35 -3.22 -10.60 4.99
CA PRO A 35 -4.00 -11.80 4.74
C PRO A 35 -5.28 -11.81 5.59
N LEU A 36 -6.39 -12.21 4.98
CA LEU A 36 -7.70 -12.34 5.64
C LEU A 36 -7.77 -13.46 6.70
N SER A 37 -6.70 -14.23 6.87
CA SER A 37 -6.58 -15.30 7.87
C SER A 37 -6.54 -14.78 9.30
N GLU A 38 -6.02 -13.57 9.53
CA GLU A 38 -6.03 -12.95 10.87
C GLU A 38 -7.45 -12.66 11.35
N CYS A 39 -8.32 -12.20 10.44
CA CYS A 39 -9.71 -11.87 10.71
C CYS A 39 -10.61 -12.34 9.56
N PRO A 40 -11.01 -13.63 9.52
CA PRO A 40 -11.86 -14.15 8.45
C PRO A 40 -13.24 -13.48 8.41
N GLU A 41 -13.72 -12.91 9.52
CA GLU A 41 -14.92 -12.06 9.52
C GLU A 41 -14.77 -10.80 8.66
N ASP A 42 -13.56 -10.24 8.54
CA ASP A 42 -13.30 -9.07 7.71
C ASP A 42 -13.40 -9.39 6.21
N ALA A 43 -13.21 -10.66 5.82
CA ALA A 43 -13.49 -11.12 4.46
C ALA A 43 -14.99 -11.11 4.13
N ILE A 44 -15.82 -11.49 5.10
CA ILE A 44 -17.29 -11.54 4.95
C ILE A 44 -17.88 -10.13 4.99
N LEU A 45 -17.26 -9.23 5.76
CA LEU A 45 -17.67 -7.84 5.91
C LEU A 45 -16.98 -6.87 4.94
N GLU A 46 -16.17 -7.38 4.01
CA GLU A 46 -15.38 -6.60 3.03
C GLU A 46 -14.46 -5.54 3.67
N ARG A 47 -14.06 -5.71 4.94
CA ARG A 47 -13.33 -4.68 5.71
C ARG A 47 -11.83 -4.64 5.41
N ASP A 48 -11.26 -5.75 4.99
CA ASP A 48 -9.83 -5.88 4.66
C ASP A 48 -9.56 -5.87 3.14
N LEU A 49 -10.62 -5.80 2.34
CA LEU A 49 -10.52 -5.83 0.89
C LEU A 49 -10.50 -4.40 0.36
N TYR A 50 -9.32 -3.92 -0.06
CA TYR A 50 -9.26 -2.70 -0.85
C TYR A 50 -10.00 -2.89 -2.17
N GLY A 51 -11.08 -2.15 -2.34
CA GLY A 51 -11.88 -2.19 -3.54
C GLY A 51 -11.31 -1.31 -4.65
N PRO A 52 -11.86 -1.41 -5.87
CA PRO A 52 -11.56 -0.48 -6.95
C PRO A 52 -11.80 0.99 -6.57
N SER A 53 -12.76 1.25 -5.68
CA SER A 53 -13.07 2.61 -5.20
C SER A 53 -11.95 3.19 -4.31
N ASP A 54 -11.37 2.39 -3.42
CA ASP A 54 -10.25 2.81 -2.58
C ASP A 54 -9.02 3.12 -3.42
N PHE A 55 -8.72 2.25 -4.38
CA PHE A 55 -7.63 2.47 -5.34
C PHE A 55 -7.85 3.76 -6.17
N ALA A 56 -9.07 3.99 -6.66
CA ALA A 56 -9.40 5.21 -7.38
C ALA A 56 -9.23 6.46 -6.50
N GLY A 57 -9.58 6.38 -5.22
CA GLY A 57 -9.38 7.46 -4.25
C GLY A 57 -7.91 7.79 -4.03
N ILE A 58 -7.08 6.77 -3.81
CA ILE A 58 -5.61 6.93 -3.68
C ILE A 58 -5.03 7.56 -4.96
N LEU A 59 -5.45 7.08 -6.13
CA LEU A 59 -4.98 7.60 -7.41
C LEU A 59 -5.40 9.06 -7.62
N GLU A 60 -6.62 9.44 -7.27
CA GLU A 60 -7.09 10.82 -7.37
C GLU A 60 -6.26 11.76 -6.49
N ALA A 61 -6.05 11.39 -5.22
CA ALA A 61 -5.24 12.15 -4.28
C ALA A 61 -3.81 12.33 -4.82
N PHE A 62 -3.19 11.22 -5.25
CA PHE A 62 -1.85 11.22 -5.83
C PHE A 62 -1.73 12.20 -7.02
N LEU A 63 -2.66 12.14 -7.96
CA LEU A 63 -2.64 13.02 -9.14
C LEU A 63 -2.78 14.49 -8.76
N ARG A 64 -3.62 14.80 -7.76
CA ARG A 64 -3.85 16.17 -7.29
C ARG A 64 -2.66 16.75 -6.53
N GLU A 65 -2.03 15.95 -5.66
CA GLU A 65 -0.94 16.40 -4.78
C GLU A 65 0.40 16.51 -5.52
N HIS A 66 0.65 15.60 -6.48
CA HIS A 66 1.95 15.52 -7.14
C HIS A 66 2.00 16.16 -8.53
N GLN A 67 0.87 16.56 -9.12
CA GLN A 67 0.76 17.45 -10.29
C GLN A 67 1.75 17.15 -11.44
N GLY A 68 1.90 15.87 -11.81
CA GLY A 68 2.75 15.47 -12.94
C GLY A 68 4.26 15.44 -12.65
N LYS A 69 4.67 15.45 -11.37
CA LYS A 69 6.05 15.14 -10.96
C LYS A 69 6.48 13.76 -11.49
N LYS A 70 7.79 13.59 -11.66
CA LYS A 70 8.36 12.28 -12.02
C LYS A 70 8.10 11.30 -10.88
N VAL A 71 7.78 10.06 -11.22
CA VAL A 71 7.51 9.00 -10.24
C VAL A 71 8.61 7.96 -10.31
N ARG A 72 9.12 7.55 -9.15
CA ARG A 72 10.06 6.44 -9.02
C ARG A 72 9.40 5.33 -8.21
N PHE A 73 9.38 4.14 -8.77
CA PHE A 73 8.90 2.95 -8.08
C PHE A 73 10.06 2.22 -7.41
N ILE A 74 9.86 1.82 -6.16
CA ILE A 74 10.81 1.06 -5.34
C ILE A 74 10.07 -0.15 -4.80
N TYR A 75 10.67 -1.33 -4.92
CA TYR A 75 10.14 -2.58 -4.38
C TYR A 75 11.20 -3.14 -3.44
N GLU A 76 10.85 -3.28 -2.16
CA GLU A 76 11.75 -3.76 -1.13
C GLU A 76 11.07 -4.89 -0.34
N GLU A 77 11.86 -5.87 0.06
CA GLU A 77 11.39 -6.89 0.99
C GLU A 77 11.39 -6.30 2.40
N ASP A 78 10.24 -6.42 3.07
CA ASP A 78 10.05 -6.04 4.45
C ASP A 78 10.57 -7.19 5.30
N THR A 79 11.88 -7.18 5.53
CA THR A 79 12.50 -8.06 6.53
C THR A 79 12.20 -7.46 7.91
N ASP A 80 11.01 -7.74 8.44
CA ASP A 80 10.77 -7.66 9.88
C ASP A 80 11.80 -8.60 10.55
N GLU A 81 12.77 -8.02 11.27
CA GLU A 81 13.64 -8.74 12.22
C GLU A 81 12.86 -9.18 13.47
#